data_AF-A0A843BNN1-F1
#
_entry.id   AF-A0A843BNN1-F1
#
_cell.length_a   1.000
_cell.length_b   1.000
_cell.length_c   1.000
_cell.angle_alpha   90.00
_cell.angle_beta   90.00
_cell.angle_gamma   90.00
#
_symmetry.space_group_name_H-M   'P 1'
#
loop_
_entity.id
_entity.type
_entity.pdbx_description
1 polymer ?
#
loop_
_entity_poly.entity_id
_entity_poly.type
_entity_poly.pdbx_seq_one_letter_code
_entity_poly.pdbx_strand_id
1 'polypeptide(L)'
;MVDNINVPIRMLVFTSPDCYACPDVERIVHKHVGTYYSDLCHISTIDVVEYPKVAEKYNVRSLPTVIIDDEIVLQGLVTESDIQDLLWQRVTGSIMEREESFDARKETLLTISKNSFDSIMNEEFIRPNIGDYLHVGVMQQMMVSLVALDKLVPHLLYQAGRDVGLYGVGTYLMITLNPSIGTEFRAKERFEEVMAGLVKYFSDNETINIPMKLAESAEVVELKDDKAVLRINGLASACGAPFVGEPLCHFSAGEMAGITEALTGKHAVVHESKCIGTGHTYCEFEIMVSDDKITRTQEEYQDEYIVEDRSQHFQGILHDISTRLHESFISPKDVFQRGNIGNEVHFTKLQQAIVNLRMADPFSGALLYAAGRQLGIFGPGRDILQRYLEDENYSWPLTLDQSLFVLNKFFHFGMIQAAKERSDVKIIEEDGKLKIRIYECAMSSGAKNSETTFCDFMAGYIAGRIQILTSKDCIVTETKCHGLGDKFCEFEISFVD
;
A
#
# COMPACT_ATOMS: atom_id res chain seq x y z
N MET A 1 26.43 -11.14 -8.58
CA MET A 1 26.10 -11.17 -7.15
C MET A 1 24.80 -10.42 -7.02
N VAL A 2 23.75 -11.10 -6.62
CA VAL A 2 22.40 -10.52 -6.54
C VAL A 2 22.33 -9.82 -5.19
N ASP A 3 22.33 -8.50 -5.19
CA ASP A 3 22.19 -7.71 -3.97
C ASP A 3 20.76 -7.85 -3.46
N ASN A 4 20.57 -8.73 -2.48
CA ASN A 4 19.28 -8.92 -1.81
C ASN A 4 18.90 -7.65 -1.07
N ILE A 5 17.86 -7.01 -1.58
CA ILE A 5 17.06 -6.01 -0.89
C ILE A 5 16.34 -6.72 0.25
N ASN A 6 16.80 -6.52 1.47
CA ASN A 6 16.32 -7.28 2.63
C ASN A 6 15.17 -6.52 3.30
N VAL A 7 13.92 -6.91 3.03
CA VAL A 7 12.82 -6.63 3.96
C VAL A 7 13.05 -7.55 5.16
N PRO A 8 13.26 -7.03 6.37
CA PRO A 8 13.52 -7.88 7.53
C PRO A 8 12.32 -8.80 7.77
N ILE A 9 12.58 -10.09 8.00
CA ILE A 9 11.59 -11.10 8.36
C ILE A 9 10.89 -10.63 9.63
N ARG A 10 9.59 -10.34 9.51
CA ARG A 10 8.80 -9.88 10.64
C ARG A 10 8.43 -11.07 11.51
N MET A 11 8.68 -10.92 12.81
CA MET A 11 8.39 -11.93 13.82
C MET A 11 7.40 -11.33 14.82
N LEU A 12 6.22 -11.94 14.92
CA LEU A 12 5.22 -11.50 15.90
C LEU A 12 5.34 -12.33 17.16
N VAL A 13 5.55 -11.67 18.29
CA VAL A 13 5.58 -12.31 19.61
C VAL A 13 4.31 -11.92 20.35
N PHE A 14 3.37 -12.85 20.46
CA PHE A 14 2.14 -12.64 21.22
C PHE A 14 2.41 -12.86 22.71
N THR A 15 2.09 -11.84 23.51
CA THR A 15 2.29 -11.80 24.95
C THR A 15 1.01 -11.35 25.68
N SER A 16 1.02 -11.45 27.00
CA SER A 16 -0.01 -10.89 27.89
C SER A 16 0.65 -10.54 29.23
N PRO A 17 0.20 -9.48 29.93
CA PRO A 17 0.70 -9.13 31.26
C PRO A 17 0.49 -10.26 32.28
N ASP A 18 -0.55 -11.08 32.07
CA ASP A 18 -0.91 -12.19 32.96
C ASP A 18 -0.15 -13.49 32.65
N CYS A 19 0.70 -13.50 31.62
CA CYS A 19 1.42 -14.69 31.17
C CYS A 19 2.78 -14.85 31.86
N TYR A 20 2.92 -15.89 32.69
CA TYR A 20 4.16 -16.17 33.42
C TYR A 20 5.38 -16.45 32.53
N ALA A 21 5.20 -17.19 31.43
CA ALA A 21 6.31 -17.63 30.56
C ALA A 21 6.71 -16.61 29.49
N CYS A 22 5.89 -15.57 29.27
CA CYS A 22 6.08 -14.65 28.16
C CYS A 22 7.34 -13.78 28.29
N PRO A 23 7.70 -13.22 29.46
CA PRO A 23 8.91 -12.40 29.59
C PRO A 23 10.20 -13.15 29.26
N ASP A 24 10.25 -14.46 29.58
CA ASP A 24 11.43 -15.28 29.31
C ASP A 24 11.59 -15.57 27.80
N VAL A 25 10.50 -15.94 27.13
CA VAL A 25 10.51 -16.21 25.68
C VAL A 25 10.80 -14.94 24.89
N GLU A 26 10.17 -13.81 25.24
CA GLU A 26 10.44 -12.52 24.62
C GLU A 26 11.93 -12.15 24.73
N ARG A 27 12.52 -12.24 25.93
CA ARG A 27 13.94 -11.97 26.14
C ARG A 27 14.84 -12.87 25.29
N ILE A 28 14.54 -14.17 25.18
CA ILE A 28 15.35 -15.11 24.40
C ILE A 28 15.28 -14.79 22.91
N VAL A 29 14.07 -14.51 22.39
CA VAL A 29 13.84 -14.16 20.98
C VAL A 29 14.55 -12.86 20.63
N HIS A 30 14.39 -11.80 21.44
CA HIS A 30 15.10 -10.54 21.23
C HIS A 30 16.62 -10.69 21.28
N LYS A 31 17.15 -11.47 22.22
CA LYS A 31 18.60 -11.76 22.31
C LYS A 31 19.11 -12.48 21.07
N HIS A 32 18.41 -13.51 20.60
CA HIS A 32 18.85 -14.32 19.46
C HIS A 32 18.78 -13.55 18.15
N VAL A 33 17.66 -12.86 17.91
CA VAL A 33 17.50 -12.00 16.73
C VAL A 33 18.54 -10.88 16.75
N GLY A 34 18.72 -10.19 17.88
CA GLY A 34 19.73 -9.12 17.99
C GLY A 34 21.17 -9.60 17.83
N THR A 35 21.48 -10.88 18.07
CA THR A 35 22.84 -11.42 17.97
C THR A 35 23.14 -11.99 16.58
N TYR A 36 22.20 -12.69 15.96
CA TYR A 36 22.43 -13.46 14.73
C TYR A 36 21.69 -12.93 13.50
N TYR A 37 20.63 -12.15 13.69
CA TYR A 37 19.69 -11.75 12.64
C TYR A 37 19.28 -10.27 12.72
N SER A 38 20.12 -9.41 13.30
CA SER A 38 19.80 -7.99 13.52
C SER A 38 19.39 -7.28 12.24
N ASP A 39 20.00 -7.67 11.13
CA ASP A 39 19.82 -7.07 9.81
C ASP A 39 18.80 -7.83 8.95
N LEU A 40 18.25 -8.93 9.48
CA LEU A 40 17.44 -9.92 8.78
C LEU A 40 16.04 -10.09 9.38
N CYS A 41 15.82 -9.75 10.65
CA CYS A 41 14.53 -9.96 11.31
C CYS A 41 14.11 -8.73 12.12
N HIS A 42 12.81 -8.42 12.10
CA HIS A 42 12.20 -7.38 12.92
C HIS A 42 11.18 -8.01 13.86
N ILE A 43 11.32 -7.76 15.16
CA ILE A 43 10.42 -8.31 16.17
C ILE A 43 9.34 -7.27 16.50
N SER A 44 8.08 -7.68 16.46
CA SER A 44 6.96 -6.90 16.95
C SER A 44 6.26 -7.69 18.07
N THR A 45 6.29 -7.16 19.29
CA THR A 45 5.57 -7.74 20.43
C THR A 45 4.13 -7.24 20.41
N ILE A 46 3.17 -8.16 20.46
CA ILE A 46 1.73 -7.86 20.45
C ILE A 46 1.13 -8.34 21.76
N ASP A 47 0.57 -7.40 22.53
CA ASP A 47 -0.24 -7.73 23.71
C ASP A 47 -1.64 -8.16 23.26
N VAL A 48 -2.04 -9.40 23.58
CA VAL A 48 -3.37 -9.91 23.23
C VAL A 48 -4.51 -9.20 23.98
N VAL A 49 -4.22 -8.54 25.09
CA VAL A 49 -5.20 -7.77 25.85
C VAL A 49 -5.52 -6.46 25.14
N GLU A 50 -4.50 -5.80 24.57
CA GLU A 50 -4.68 -4.56 23.80
C GLU A 50 -5.18 -4.83 22.37
N TYR A 51 -4.74 -5.94 21.75
CA TYR A 51 -5.02 -6.26 20.35
C TYR A 51 -5.62 -7.67 20.16
N PRO A 52 -6.76 -8.01 20.79
CA PRO A 52 -7.33 -9.37 20.78
C PRO A 52 -7.67 -9.88 19.37
N LYS A 53 -8.10 -8.98 18.48
CA LYS A 53 -8.48 -9.33 17.10
C LYS A 53 -7.31 -9.84 16.25
N VAL A 54 -6.09 -9.40 16.57
CA VAL A 54 -4.89 -9.84 15.85
C VAL A 54 -4.57 -11.28 16.23
N ALA A 55 -4.68 -11.62 17.52
CA ALA A 55 -4.51 -12.98 18.01
C ALA A 55 -5.56 -13.94 17.41
N GLU A 56 -6.80 -13.49 17.26
CA GLU A 56 -7.89 -14.27 16.64
C GLU A 56 -7.64 -14.56 15.16
N LYS A 57 -7.21 -13.57 14.38
CA LYS A 57 -6.89 -13.76 12.94
C LYS A 57 -5.86 -14.87 12.74
N TYR A 58 -4.86 -14.92 13.62
CA TYR A 58 -3.78 -15.90 13.57
C TYR A 58 -4.09 -17.20 14.31
N ASN A 59 -5.32 -17.36 14.81
CA ASN A 59 -5.76 -18.53 15.58
C ASN A 59 -4.80 -18.84 16.73
N VAL A 60 -4.31 -17.79 17.41
CA VAL A 60 -3.44 -17.89 18.59
C VAL A 60 -4.27 -18.39 19.77
N ARG A 61 -3.99 -19.61 20.23
CA ARG A 61 -4.74 -20.29 21.30
C ARG A 61 -4.02 -20.35 22.64
N SER A 62 -2.72 -20.07 22.66
CA SER A 62 -1.88 -20.16 23.84
C SER A 62 -0.76 -19.12 23.80
N LEU A 63 -0.23 -18.76 24.97
CA LEU A 63 0.86 -17.80 25.11
C LEU A 63 2.04 -18.43 25.86
N PRO A 64 3.29 -18.00 25.60
CA PRO A 64 3.69 -17.13 24.48
C PRO A 64 3.57 -17.85 23.13
N THR A 65 3.22 -17.10 22.08
CA THR A 65 3.22 -17.61 20.68
C THR A 65 4.15 -16.75 19.84
N VAL A 66 5.03 -17.38 19.05
CA VAL A 66 5.84 -16.69 18.03
C VAL A 66 5.38 -17.11 16.64
N ILE A 67 5.11 -16.13 15.80
CA ILE A 67 4.70 -16.32 14.40
C ILE A 67 5.76 -15.75 13.47
N ILE A 68 6.08 -16.49 12.42
CA ILE A 68 6.94 -16.07 11.31
C ILE A 68 6.22 -16.46 10.01
N ASP A 69 6.13 -15.53 9.05
CA ASP A 69 5.48 -15.73 7.74
C ASP A 69 4.06 -16.34 7.83
N ASP A 70 3.20 -15.77 8.69
CA ASP A 70 1.82 -16.24 8.98
C ASP A 70 1.70 -17.68 9.57
N GLU A 71 2.80 -18.37 9.88
CA GLU A 71 2.79 -19.67 10.56
C GLU A 71 3.21 -19.58 12.03
N ILE A 72 2.50 -20.33 12.88
CA ILE A 72 2.87 -20.49 14.29
C ILE A 72 4.15 -21.31 14.37
N VAL A 73 5.24 -20.65 14.72
CA VAL A 73 6.55 -21.28 14.87
C VAL A 73 6.68 -21.84 16.28
N LEU A 74 6.32 -21.07 17.30
CA LEU A 74 6.48 -21.47 18.69
C LEU A 74 5.19 -21.28 19.47
N GLN A 75 4.84 -22.26 20.31
CA GLN A 75 3.75 -22.18 21.29
C GLN A 75 4.16 -22.78 22.63
N GLY A 76 4.09 -21.99 23.69
CA GLY A 76 4.29 -22.44 25.08
C GLY A 76 5.73 -22.34 25.60
N LEU A 77 6.03 -23.15 26.61
CA LEU A 77 7.32 -23.17 27.31
C LEU A 77 8.32 -24.05 26.55
N VAL A 78 9.40 -23.44 26.06
CA VAL A 78 10.42 -24.11 25.23
C VAL A 78 11.81 -23.72 25.75
N THR A 79 12.81 -24.59 25.61
CA THR A 79 14.17 -24.32 26.09
C THR A 79 14.92 -23.36 25.16
N GLU A 80 15.96 -22.66 25.65
CA GLU A 80 16.73 -21.70 24.84
C GLU A 80 17.36 -22.36 23.60
N SER A 81 17.84 -23.61 23.71
CA SER A 81 18.39 -24.36 22.56
C SER A 81 17.35 -24.72 21.52
N ASP A 82 16.16 -25.15 21.97
CA ASP A 82 15.06 -25.49 21.05
C ASP A 82 14.56 -24.26 20.31
N ILE A 83 14.50 -23.10 20.99
CA ILE A 83 14.17 -21.81 20.37
C ILE A 83 15.21 -21.46 19.31
N GLN A 84 16.50 -21.61 19.60
CA GLN A 84 17.58 -21.28 18.67
C GLN A 84 17.50 -22.12 17.39
N ASP A 85 17.40 -23.44 17.50
CA ASP A 85 17.39 -24.36 16.36
C ASP A 85 16.14 -24.15 15.48
N LEU A 86 14.98 -23.96 16.12
CA LEU A 86 13.72 -23.71 15.45
C LEU A 86 13.72 -22.37 14.71
N LEU A 87 14.26 -21.33 15.33
CA LEU A 87 14.46 -20.03 14.68
C LEU A 87 15.43 -20.15 13.51
N TRP A 88 16.55 -20.88 13.66
CA TRP A 88 17.51 -21.06 12.58
C TRP A 88 16.88 -21.78 11.38
N GLN A 89 16.19 -22.89 11.62
CA GLN A 89 15.52 -23.64 10.57
C GLN A 89 14.45 -22.80 9.87
N ARG A 90 13.61 -22.10 10.64
CA ARG A 90 12.52 -21.28 10.07
C ARG A 90 13.05 -20.06 9.34
N VAL A 91 13.94 -19.27 9.94
CA VAL A 91 14.55 -18.10 9.29
C VAL A 91 15.29 -18.50 8.00
N THR A 92 16.00 -19.62 8.01
CA THR A 92 16.68 -20.12 6.78
C THR A 92 15.67 -20.58 5.71
N GLY A 93 14.61 -21.28 6.11
CA GLY A 93 13.51 -21.65 5.21
C GLY A 93 12.81 -20.44 4.61
N SER A 94 12.48 -19.44 5.44
CA SER A 94 11.91 -18.15 5.03
C SER A 94 12.81 -17.41 4.04
N ILE A 95 14.14 -17.45 4.21
CA ILE A 95 15.07 -16.85 3.25
C ILE A 95 14.95 -17.53 1.87
N MET A 96 14.90 -18.85 1.83
CA MET A 96 14.79 -19.60 0.57
C MET A 96 13.42 -19.41 -0.11
N GLU A 97 12.32 -19.50 0.65
CA GLU A 97 10.97 -19.23 0.13
C GLU A 97 10.84 -17.78 -0.38
N ARG A 98 11.51 -16.82 0.27
CA ARG A 98 11.57 -15.43 -0.20
C ARG A 98 12.34 -15.27 -1.51
N GLU A 99 13.36 -16.08 -1.81
CA GLU A 99 14.03 -16.04 -3.12
C GLU A 99 13.10 -16.50 -4.24
N GLU A 100 12.36 -17.60 -4.06
CA GLU A 100 11.35 -18.05 -5.04
C GLU A 100 10.19 -17.04 -5.15
N SER A 101 9.70 -16.52 -4.02
CA SER A 101 8.69 -15.47 -3.98
C SER A 101 9.18 -14.17 -4.61
N PHE A 102 10.48 -13.87 -4.57
CA PHE A 102 11.06 -12.68 -5.18
C PHE A 102 11.00 -12.76 -6.71
N ASP A 103 11.31 -13.91 -7.30
CA ASP A 103 11.19 -14.10 -8.74
C ASP A 103 9.73 -14.00 -9.20
N ALA A 104 8.80 -14.64 -8.49
CA ALA A 104 7.37 -14.51 -8.76
C ALA A 104 6.87 -13.06 -8.62
N ARG A 105 7.36 -12.34 -7.61
CA ARG A 105 7.09 -10.90 -7.40
C ARG A 105 7.59 -10.08 -8.57
N LYS A 106 8.83 -10.27 -9.00
CA LYS A 106 9.43 -9.55 -10.12
C LYS A 106 8.67 -9.80 -11.43
N GLU A 107 8.30 -11.05 -11.71
CA GLU A 107 7.48 -11.37 -12.89
C GLU A 107 6.11 -10.71 -12.87
N THR A 108 5.47 -10.69 -11.69
CA THR A 108 4.16 -10.03 -11.49
C THR A 108 4.29 -8.52 -11.72
N LEU A 109 5.31 -7.89 -11.14
CA LEU A 109 5.62 -6.47 -11.35
C LEU A 109 5.85 -6.15 -12.81
N LEU A 110 6.67 -6.93 -13.51
CA LEU A 110 6.91 -6.76 -14.95
C LEU A 110 5.61 -6.86 -15.75
N THR A 111 4.72 -7.79 -15.39
CA THR A 111 3.44 -7.96 -16.09
C THR A 111 2.52 -6.77 -15.89
N ILE A 112 2.29 -6.32 -14.65
CA ILE A 112 1.42 -5.17 -14.38
C ILE A 112 2.02 -3.87 -14.95
N SER A 113 3.35 -3.73 -14.90
CA SER A 113 4.05 -2.58 -15.47
C SER A 113 3.93 -2.57 -17.00
N LYS A 114 4.06 -3.72 -17.67
CA LYS A 114 3.81 -3.82 -19.12
C LYS A 114 2.38 -3.42 -19.46
N ASN A 115 1.39 -3.99 -18.77
CA ASN A 115 -0.01 -3.64 -19.01
C ASN A 115 -0.25 -2.14 -18.82
N SER A 116 0.38 -1.55 -17.79
CA SER A 116 0.31 -0.11 -17.55
C SER A 116 0.90 0.69 -18.70
N PHE A 117 2.03 0.24 -19.26
CA PHE A 117 2.62 0.86 -20.44
C PHE A 117 1.69 0.75 -21.65
N ASP A 118 1.09 -0.41 -21.91
CA ASP A 118 0.16 -0.62 -23.01
C ASP A 118 -1.10 0.26 -22.86
N SER A 119 -1.61 0.41 -21.64
CA SER A 119 -2.72 1.33 -21.34
C SER A 119 -2.36 2.80 -21.58
N ILE A 120 -1.17 3.22 -21.13
CA ILE A 120 -0.71 4.62 -21.23
C ILE A 120 -0.34 5.00 -22.67
N MET A 121 0.31 4.10 -23.41
CA MET A 121 0.92 4.41 -24.71
C MET A 121 0.11 3.91 -25.90
N ASN A 122 -0.61 2.79 -25.76
CA ASN A 122 -1.35 2.15 -26.85
C ASN A 122 -2.88 2.29 -26.69
N GLU A 123 -3.36 3.00 -25.66
CA GLU A 123 -4.78 3.15 -25.31
C GLU A 123 -5.51 1.80 -25.13
N GLU A 124 -4.76 0.75 -24.78
CA GLU A 124 -5.31 -0.57 -24.47
C GLU A 124 -5.80 -0.61 -23.03
N PHE A 125 -7.09 -0.31 -22.83
CA PHE A 125 -7.67 -0.27 -21.48
C PHE A 125 -7.57 -1.63 -20.77
N ILE A 126 -6.94 -1.63 -19.60
CA ILE A 126 -6.93 -2.79 -18.68
C ILE A 126 -8.31 -2.98 -18.09
N ARG A 127 -9.01 -1.86 -17.82
CA ARG A 127 -10.36 -1.82 -17.25
C ARG A 127 -11.35 -1.23 -18.27
N PRO A 128 -11.77 -1.99 -19.30
CA PRO A 128 -12.56 -1.47 -20.42
C PRO A 128 -13.92 -0.85 -20.05
N ASN A 129 -14.57 -1.26 -18.95
CA ASN A 129 -15.91 -0.72 -18.62
C ASN A 129 -15.88 0.50 -17.71
N ILE A 130 -14.87 0.62 -16.83
CA ILE A 130 -14.76 1.71 -15.85
C ILE A 130 -13.59 2.69 -16.12
N GLY A 131 -12.67 2.32 -17.00
CA GLY A 131 -11.48 3.10 -17.38
C GLY A 131 -10.30 2.94 -16.42
N ASP A 132 -9.11 3.33 -16.89
CA ASP A 132 -7.83 3.14 -16.18
C ASP A 132 -7.44 4.29 -15.24
N TYR A 133 -8.36 5.20 -14.94
CA TYR A 133 -8.14 6.27 -13.98
C TYR A 133 -8.84 6.00 -12.66
N LEU A 134 -8.29 6.57 -11.59
CA LEU A 134 -8.93 6.64 -10.29
C LEU A 134 -8.93 8.08 -9.80
N HIS A 135 -9.85 8.38 -8.88
CA HIS A 135 -9.86 9.68 -8.23
C HIS A 135 -8.73 9.75 -7.19
N VAL A 136 -7.96 10.83 -7.17
CA VAL A 136 -6.79 10.98 -6.28
C VAL A 136 -7.14 10.75 -4.80
N GLY A 137 -8.25 11.30 -4.31
CA GLY A 137 -8.74 11.06 -2.95
C GLY A 137 -8.94 9.57 -2.58
N VAL A 138 -9.29 8.70 -3.54
CA VAL A 138 -9.41 7.24 -3.31
C VAL A 138 -8.03 6.64 -3.04
N MET A 139 -7.03 6.95 -3.87
CA MET A 139 -5.65 6.51 -3.64
C MET A 139 -5.11 7.03 -2.31
N GLN A 140 -5.34 8.30 -1.99
CA GLN A 140 -4.89 8.90 -0.74
C GLN A 140 -5.52 8.22 0.49
N GLN A 141 -6.83 7.94 0.47
CA GLN A 141 -7.50 7.24 1.58
C GLN A 141 -6.88 5.88 1.84
N MET A 142 -6.56 5.11 0.80
CA MET A 142 -5.93 3.80 0.95
C MET A 142 -4.51 3.91 1.55
N MET A 143 -3.69 4.81 0.99
CA MET A 143 -2.30 4.98 1.45
C MET A 143 -2.23 5.52 2.88
N VAL A 144 -3.06 6.52 3.21
CA VAL A 144 -3.15 7.08 4.56
C VAL A 144 -3.69 6.04 5.55
N SER A 145 -4.67 5.22 5.17
CA SER A 145 -5.18 4.16 6.04
C SER A 145 -4.10 3.12 6.38
N LEU A 146 -3.17 2.86 5.46
CA LEU A 146 -2.05 1.95 5.72
C LEU A 146 -1.03 2.60 6.66
N VAL A 147 -0.61 3.83 6.36
CA VAL A 147 0.37 4.58 7.17
C VAL A 147 -0.14 4.80 8.60
N ALA A 148 -1.45 4.96 8.78
CA ALA A 148 -2.09 5.11 10.08
C ALA A 148 -1.94 3.90 11.02
N LEU A 149 -1.85 2.69 10.46
CA LEU A 149 -1.94 1.46 11.25
C LEU A 149 -0.61 1.03 11.87
N ASP A 150 0.49 1.21 11.16
CA ASP A 150 1.77 0.63 11.56
C ASP A 150 2.94 1.51 11.10
N LYS A 151 3.89 1.74 12.02
CA LYS A 151 5.07 2.59 11.81
C LYS A 151 6.04 2.02 10.77
N LEU A 152 5.96 0.73 10.46
CA LEU A 152 6.80 0.10 9.44
C LEU A 152 6.29 0.38 8.02
N VAL A 153 5.02 0.75 7.86
CA VAL A 153 4.39 0.92 6.55
C VAL A 153 5.10 1.93 5.66
N PRO A 154 5.51 3.13 6.14
CA PRO A 154 6.36 4.03 5.37
C PRO A 154 7.56 3.35 4.73
N HIS A 155 8.26 2.50 5.48
CA HIS A 155 9.43 1.78 5.00
C HIS A 155 9.06 0.70 3.96
N LEU A 156 7.99 -0.06 4.20
CA LEU A 156 7.50 -1.06 3.24
C LEU A 156 7.04 -0.41 1.94
N LEU A 157 6.37 0.74 2.01
CA LEU A 157 5.95 1.51 0.84
C LEU A 157 7.15 2.07 0.07
N TYR A 158 8.16 2.58 0.77
CA TYR A 158 9.42 3.00 0.13
C TYR A 158 10.10 1.82 -0.57
N GLN A 159 10.16 0.65 0.06
CA GLN A 159 10.74 -0.53 -0.54
C GLN A 159 9.94 -1.03 -1.74
N ALA A 160 8.61 -1.05 -1.62
CA ALA A 160 7.71 -1.37 -2.72
C ALA A 160 7.90 -0.41 -3.91
N GLY A 161 8.07 0.89 -3.63
CA GLY A 161 8.40 1.88 -4.64
C GLY A 161 9.74 1.61 -5.31
N ARG A 162 10.78 1.32 -4.53
CA ARG A 162 12.13 1.03 -5.04
C ARG A 162 12.16 -0.15 -5.99
N ASP A 163 11.50 -1.24 -5.62
CA ASP A 163 11.37 -2.42 -6.48
C ASP A 163 10.63 -2.11 -7.79
N VAL A 164 9.56 -1.31 -7.72
CA VAL A 164 8.84 -0.83 -8.92
C VAL A 164 9.73 0.07 -9.76
N GLY A 165 10.57 0.91 -9.15
CA GLY A 165 11.52 1.75 -9.88
C GLY A 165 12.61 0.94 -10.58
N LEU A 166 13.09 -0.14 -9.97
CA LEU A 166 14.13 -1.02 -10.52
C LEU A 166 13.61 -1.93 -11.64
N TYR A 167 12.43 -2.53 -11.45
CA TYR A 167 11.91 -3.58 -12.32
C TYR A 167 10.72 -3.17 -13.17
N GLY A 168 10.07 -2.06 -12.83
CA GLY A 168 8.90 -1.57 -13.56
C GLY A 168 9.27 -0.80 -14.84
N VAL A 169 8.23 -0.33 -15.53
CA VAL A 169 8.36 0.41 -16.79
C VAL A 169 8.82 1.87 -16.63
N GLY A 170 9.02 2.34 -15.39
CA GLY A 170 9.44 3.72 -15.10
C GLY A 170 10.74 4.08 -15.82
N THR A 171 11.73 3.19 -15.84
CA THR A 171 13.01 3.39 -16.55
C THR A 171 12.82 3.55 -18.06
N TYR A 172 11.94 2.75 -18.67
CA TYR A 172 11.63 2.85 -20.09
C TYR A 172 10.89 4.16 -20.42
N LEU A 173 9.91 4.54 -19.60
CA LEU A 173 9.19 5.82 -19.74
C LEU A 173 10.16 7.00 -19.61
N MET A 174 11.10 6.94 -18.67
CA MET A 174 12.13 7.94 -18.48
C MET A 174 13.03 8.11 -19.71
N ILE A 175 13.50 7.01 -20.31
CA ILE A 175 14.30 7.05 -21.54
C ILE A 175 13.45 7.57 -22.71
N THR A 176 12.17 7.23 -22.76
CA THR A 176 11.24 7.73 -23.80
C THR A 176 11.03 9.24 -23.68
N LEU A 177 10.82 9.74 -22.46
CA LEU A 177 10.66 11.16 -22.15
C LEU A 177 11.96 11.97 -22.30
N ASN A 178 13.09 11.34 -22.02
CA ASN A 178 14.41 11.95 -22.15
C ASN A 178 15.45 10.97 -22.77
N PRO A 179 15.48 10.86 -24.11
CA PRO A 179 16.37 9.92 -24.81
C PRO A 179 17.86 10.12 -24.51
N SER A 180 18.26 11.34 -24.12
CA SER A 180 19.63 11.69 -23.71
C SER A 180 20.17 10.78 -22.61
N ILE A 181 19.31 10.28 -21.71
CA ILE A 181 19.68 9.35 -20.63
C ILE A 181 20.36 8.10 -21.21
N GLY A 182 19.81 7.53 -22.29
CA GLY A 182 20.33 6.30 -22.89
C GLY A 182 21.61 6.50 -23.71
N THR A 183 21.87 7.72 -24.16
CA THR A 183 23.05 8.06 -24.99
C THR A 183 24.23 8.60 -24.20
N GLU A 184 24.00 9.10 -22.99
CA GLU A 184 25.07 9.69 -22.17
C GLU A 184 25.81 8.60 -21.40
N PHE A 185 27.14 8.54 -21.53
CA PHE A 185 27.98 7.52 -20.90
C PHE A 185 28.70 8.02 -19.66
N ARG A 186 28.81 9.35 -19.49
CA ARG A 186 29.47 9.95 -18.35
C ARG A 186 28.52 9.97 -17.16
N ALA A 187 28.99 9.47 -16.01
CA ALA A 187 28.13 9.25 -14.85
C ALA A 187 27.48 10.54 -14.31
N LYS A 188 28.22 11.66 -14.30
CA LYS A 188 27.73 12.95 -13.82
C LYS A 188 26.65 13.51 -14.75
N GLU A 189 26.97 13.64 -16.02
CA GLU A 189 26.04 14.16 -17.04
C GLU A 189 24.81 13.25 -17.15
N ARG A 190 24.97 11.93 -16.99
CA ARG A 190 23.83 11.01 -16.93
C ARG A 190 22.93 11.28 -15.73
N PHE A 191 23.48 11.57 -14.54
CA PHE A 191 22.68 11.92 -13.38
C PHE A 191 21.86 13.20 -13.62
N GLU A 192 22.45 14.22 -14.22
CA GLU A 192 21.75 15.45 -14.61
C GLU A 192 20.60 15.16 -15.58
N GLU A 193 20.82 14.31 -16.59
CA GLU A 193 19.79 13.88 -17.55
C GLU A 193 18.68 13.03 -16.89
N VAL A 194 19.01 12.22 -15.88
CA VAL A 194 18.00 11.48 -15.09
C VAL A 194 17.15 12.47 -14.29
N MET A 195 17.73 13.49 -13.66
CA MET A 195 16.96 14.52 -12.94
C MET A 195 16.03 15.30 -13.88
N ALA A 196 16.52 15.68 -15.06
CA ALA A 196 15.69 16.29 -16.10
C ALA A 196 14.57 15.34 -16.59
N GLY A 197 14.85 14.05 -16.67
CA GLY A 197 13.85 13.01 -16.94
C GLY A 197 12.78 12.94 -15.85
N LEU A 198 13.16 13.00 -14.57
CA LEU A 198 12.21 12.94 -13.45
C LEU A 198 11.28 14.14 -13.45
N VAL A 199 11.79 15.33 -13.78
CA VAL A 199 10.96 16.53 -14.00
C VAL A 199 9.89 16.26 -15.04
N LYS A 200 10.25 15.66 -16.19
CA LYS A 200 9.29 15.33 -17.25
C LYS A 200 8.33 14.21 -16.84
N TYR A 201 8.79 13.26 -16.02
CA TYR A 201 8.01 12.12 -15.57
C TYR A 201 6.90 12.51 -14.59
N PHE A 202 7.19 13.43 -13.67
CA PHE A 202 6.21 13.88 -12.68
C PHE A 202 5.38 15.07 -13.16
N SER A 203 5.92 15.94 -14.01
CA SER A 203 5.15 17.05 -14.58
C SER A 203 4.14 16.54 -15.59
N ASP A 204 2.95 17.14 -15.59
CA ASP A 204 2.01 16.93 -16.68
C ASP A 204 2.57 17.55 -17.97
N ASN A 205 2.82 16.70 -18.96
CA ASN A 205 3.36 17.10 -20.25
C ASN A 205 2.31 16.83 -21.33
N GLU A 206 1.42 17.80 -21.57
CA GLU A 206 0.45 17.76 -22.68
C GLU A 206 1.12 17.48 -24.03
N THR A 207 2.40 17.83 -24.19
CA THR A 207 3.17 17.68 -25.43
C THR A 207 3.65 16.26 -25.71
N ILE A 208 3.70 15.36 -24.72
CA ILE A 208 4.24 13.99 -24.89
C ILE A 208 3.16 12.92 -24.71
N ASN A 209 1.92 13.32 -24.38
CA ASN A 209 0.75 12.44 -24.28
C ASN A 209 1.01 11.16 -23.44
N ILE A 210 1.68 11.30 -22.30
CA ILE A 210 1.81 10.24 -21.29
C ILE A 210 0.85 10.60 -20.15
N PRO A 211 -0.42 10.16 -20.21
CA PRO A 211 -1.48 10.68 -19.34
C PRO A 211 -1.47 10.05 -17.94
N MET A 212 -0.31 9.89 -17.31
CA MET A 212 -0.25 9.32 -15.94
C MET A 212 -0.90 10.24 -14.90
N LYS A 213 -0.90 11.56 -15.16
CA LYS A 213 -1.42 12.61 -14.26
C LYS A 213 -0.90 12.44 -12.83
N LEU A 214 0.42 12.35 -12.65
CA LEU A 214 1.04 12.13 -11.34
C LEU A 214 1.07 13.41 -10.50
N ALA A 215 1.51 14.51 -11.09
CA ALA A 215 1.62 15.80 -10.42
C ALA A 215 1.34 16.95 -11.40
N GLU A 216 1.11 18.15 -10.86
CA GLU A 216 0.90 19.37 -11.66
C GLU A 216 2.20 19.79 -12.33
N SER A 217 3.28 19.86 -11.56
CA SER A 217 4.60 20.25 -12.03
C SER A 217 5.70 19.70 -11.14
N ALA A 218 6.89 19.59 -11.70
CA ALA A 218 8.12 19.27 -10.97
C ALA A 218 9.27 20.17 -11.43
N GLU A 219 10.20 20.45 -10.54
CA GLU A 219 11.40 21.25 -10.82
C GLU A 219 12.60 20.77 -10.00
N VAL A 220 13.80 20.89 -10.57
CA VAL A 220 15.05 20.67 -9.81
C VAL A 220 15.44 21.99 -9.16
N VAL A 221 15.45 22.02 -7.84
CA VAL A 221 15.78 23.21 -7.03
C VAL A 221 17.28 23.31 -6.78
N GLU A 222 17.93 22.17 -6.61
CA GLU A 222 19.37 22.08 -6.39
C GLU A 222 19.91 20.89 -7.18
N LEU A 223 21.05 21.09 -7.86
CA LEU A 223 21.75 20.05 -8.60
C LEU A 223 23.24 20.15 -8.33
N LYS A 224 23.80 19.07 -7.78
CA LYS A 224 25.22 18.82 -7.54
C LYS A 224 25.60 17.48 -8.19
N ASP A 225 26.88 17.16 -8.14
CA ASP A 225 27.46 15.99 -8.82
C ASP A 225 26.87 14.65 -8.34
N ASP A 226 26.48 14.55 -7.07
CA ASP A 226 26.00 13.34 -6.41
C ASP A 226 24.69 13.55 -5.62
N LYS A 227 24.15 14.76 -5.63
CA LYS A 227 22.94 15.15 -4.90
C LYS A 227 22.06 16.06 -5.76
N ALA A 228 20.76 15.82 -5.72
CA ALA A 228 19.77 16.70 -6.30
C ALA A 228 18.60 16.90 -5.33
N VAL A 229 17.89 18.01 -5.48
CA VAL A 229 16.64 18.30 -4.77
C VAL A 229 15.55 18.54 -5.79
N LEU A 230 14.54 17.67 -5.79
CA LEU A 230 13.40 17.72 -6.70
C LEU A 230 12.17 18.21 -5.92
N ARG A 231 11.57 19.30 -6.37
CA ARG A 231 10.29 19.79 -5.86
C ARG A 231 9.16 19.36 -6.79
N ILE A 232 8.05 18.90 -6.21
CA ILE A 232 6.86 18.46 -6.94
C ILE A 232 5.62 19.12 -6.35
N ASN A 233 4.85 19.80 -7.21
CA ASN A 233 3.58 20.44 -6.87
C ASN A 233 2.41 19.55 -7.30
N GLY A 234 1.36 19.45 -6.48
CA GLY A 234 0.15 18.69 -6.84
C GLY A 234 0.34 17.17 -6.97
N LEU A 235 1.35 16.60 -6.30
CA LEU A 235 1.64 15.15 -6.34
C LEU A 235 0.46 14.34 -5.78
N ALA A 236 -0.02 13.36 -6.55
CA ALA A 236 -1.24 12.61 -6.25
C ALA A 236 -1.26 11.96 -4.85
N SER A 237 -0.13 11.51 -4.32
CA SER A 237 -0.07 10.90 -2.99
C SER A 237 -0.36 11.85 -1.82
N ALA A 238 -0.21 13.17 -2.01
CA ALA A 238 -0.31 14.13 -0.91
C ALA A 238 -1.06 15.44 -1.23
N CYS A 239 -1.37 15.73 -2.50
CA CYS A 239 -2.03 16.96 -2.89
C CYS A 239 -3.36 17.17 -2.14
N GLY A 240 -3.58 18.37 -1.59
CA GLY A 240 -4.79 18.69 -0.83
C GLY A 240 -4.97 17.91 0.47
N ALA A 241 -3.99 17.11 0.91
CA ALA A 241 -4.05 16.40 2.19
C ALA A 241 -4.10 17.42 3.35
N PRO A 242 -4.84 17.12 4.43
CA PRO A 242 -4.76 17.92 5.66
C PRO A 242 -3.37 17.76 6.31
N PHE A 243 -3.12 18.52 7.36
CA PHE A 243 -1.93 18.31 8.18
C PHE A 243 -2.01 16.94 8.86
N VAL A 244 -1.08 16.05 8.48
CA VAL A 244 -0.94 14.69 8.99
C VAL A 244 0.14 14.58 10.06
N GLY A 245 1.10 15.49 10.03
CA GLY A 245 2.25 15.47 10.93
C GLY A 245 3.31 14.43 10.56
N GLU A 246 3.18 13.73 9.43
CA GLU A 246 4.25 12.91 8.84
C GLU A 246 4.19 12.96 7.30
N PRO A 247 5.29 12.63 6.60
CA PRO A 247 5.31 12.57 5.14
C PRO A 247 4.37 11.48 4.59
N LEU A 248 3.94 11.60 3.33
CA LEU A 248 2.95 10.72 2.71
C LEU A 248 3.46 10.04 1.43
N CYS A 249 4.54 10.53 0.82
CA CYS A 249 4.95 10.15 -0.53
C CYS A 249 6.05 9.08 -0.53
N HIS A 250 6.05 8.18 0.46
CA HIS A 250 7.08 7.16 0.62
C HIS A 250 7.23 6.25 -0.60
N PHE A 251 6.11 5.83 -1.21
CA PHE A 251 6.13 5.02 -2.43
C PHE A 251 6.79 5.77 -3.61
N SER A 252 6.46 7.05 -3.80
CA SER A 252 7.07 7.88 -4.85
C SER A 252 8.56 8.13 -4.61
N ALA A 253 8.97 8.35 -3.35
CA ALA A 253 10.39 8.44 -3.00
C ALA A 253 11.14 7.15 -3.33
N GLY A 254 10.57 6.00 -2.96
CA GLY A 254 11.10 4.69 -3.31
C GLY A 254 11.25 4.50 -4.82
N GLU A 255 10.20 4.82 -5.57
CA GLU A 255 10.20 4.73 -7.04
C GLU A 255 11.30 5.60 -7.67
N MET A 256 11.46 6.85 -7.22
CA MET A 256 12.55 7.71 -7.68
C MET A 256 13.92 7.09 -7.38
N ALA A 257 14.09 6.47 -6.21
CA ALA A 257 15.34 5.79 -5.85
C ALA A 257 15.63 4.63 -6.80
N GLY A 258 14.64 3.76 -7.03
CA GLY A 258 14.80 2.59 -7.93
C GLY A 258 15.09 3.00 -9.38
N ILE A 259 14.36 3.99 -9.90
CA ILE A 259 14.57 4.52 -11.26
C ILE A 259 15.97 5.13 -11.38
N THR A 260 16.37 5.95 -10.41
CA THR A 260 17.68 6.61 -10.41
C THR A 260 18.81 5.59 -10.37
N GLU A 261 18.69 4.57 -9.52
CA GLU A 261 19.66 3.48 -9.42
C GLU A 261 19.79 2.70 -10.73
N ALA A 262 18.66 2.31 -11.32
CA ALA A 262 18.65 1.55 -12.57
C ALA A 262 19.25 2.33 -13.76
N LEU A 263 19.02 3.64 -13.83
CA LEU A 263 19.49 4.46 -14.94
C LEU A 263 20.93 4.94 -14.76
N THR A 264 21.34 5.29 -13.54
CA THR A 264 22.70 5.76 -13.27
C THR A 264 23.70 4.63 -13.09
N GLY A 265 23.25 3.44 -12.66
CA GLY A 265 24.11 2.33 -12.26
C GLY A 265 24.80 2.55 -10.90
N LYS A 266 24.36 3.54 -10.12
CA LYS A 266 24.87 3.88 -8.78
C LYS A 266 23.82 3.57 -7.73
N HIS A 267 24.24 3.34 -6.49
CA HIS A 267 23.31 3.22 -5.38
C HIS A 267 22.60 4.54 -5.13
N ALA A 268 21.27 4.54 -5.17
CA ALA A 268 20.46 5.74 -4.98
C ALA A 268 19.59 5.67 -3.73
N VAL A 269 19.45 6.79 -3.03
CA VAL A 269 18.54 6.95 -1.89
C VAL A 269 17.79 8.27 -2.05
N VAL A 270 16.50 8.24 -1.72
CA VAL A 270 15.62 9.41 -1.83
C VAL A 270 14.94 9.68 -0.50
N HIS A 271 14.97 10.94 -0.09
CA HIS A 271 14.39 11.40 1.17
C HIS A 271 13.32 12.45 0.91
N GLU A 272 12.12 12.25 1.45
CA GLU A 272 11.09 13.28 1.45
C GLU A 272 11.38 14.31 2.55
N SER A 273 12.02 15.40 2.18
CA SER A 273 12.44 16.49 3.09
C SER A 273 11.31 17.44 3.46
N LYS A 274 10.32 17.61 2.57
CA LYS A 274 9.11 18.41 2.81
C LYS A 274 7.92 17.70 2.20
N CYS A 275 6.79 17.70 2.90
CA CYS A 275 5.54 17.11 2.42
C CYS A 275 4.34 18.03 2.71
N ILE A 276 3.29 17.88 1.90
CA ILE A 276 1.98 18.48 2.20
C ILE A 276 1.41 17.91 3.52
N GLY A 277 1.62 16.62 3.78
CA GLY A 277 1.25 15.98 5.06
C GLY A 277 1.94 16.62 6.27
N THR A 278 3.14 17.17 6.10
CA THR A 278 3.87 17.91 7.16
C THR A 278 3.56 19.42 7.17
N GLY A 279 2.58 19.89 6.39
CA GLY A 279 2.13 21.29 6.39
C GLY A 279 2.78 22.20 5.34
N HIS A 280 3.57 21.66 4.41
CA HIS A 280 4.09 22.41 3.26
C HIS A 280 3.06 22.48 2.13
N THR A 281 3.29 23.34 1.12
CA THR A 281 2.39 23.46 -0.05
C THR A 281 2.81 22.56 -1.22
N TYR A 282 3.93 21.85 -1.08
CA TYR A 282 4.53 21.00 -2.09
C TYR A 282 5.28 19.84 -1.42
N CYS A 283 5.71 18.86 -2.22
CA CYS A 283 6.58 17.79 -1.77
C CYS A 283 8.00 18.01 -2.31
N GLU A 284 9.03 17.78 -1.49
CA GLU A 284 10.44 17.99 -1.84
C GLU A 284 11.26 16.75 -1.52
N PHE A 285 11.98 16.24 -2.52
CA PHE A 285 12.72 14.99 -2.46
C PHE A 285 14.22 15.25 -2.64
N GLU A 286 15.02 14.89 -1.66
CA GLU A 286 16.47 14.88 -1.77
C GLU A 286 16.93 13.53 -2.32
N ILE A 287 17.57 13.55 -3.48
CA ILE A 287 18.05 12.38 -4.22
C ILE A 287 19.56 12.36 -4.11
N MET A 288 20.14 11.28 -3.62
CA MET A 288 21.59 11.11 -3.51
C MET A 288 22.02 9.83 -4.21
N VAL A 289 23.18 9.88 -4.89
CA VAL A 289 23.78 8.74 -5.58
C VAL A 289 25.21 8.51 -5.12
N SER A 290 25.60 7.26 -4.96
CA SER A 290 26.96 6.87 -4.54
C SER A 290 27.39 5.56 -5.20
N ASP A 291 28.69 5.37 -5.35
CA ASP A 291 29.25 4.09 -5.82
C ASP A 291 29.21 3.05 -4.69
N ASP A 292 29.30 3.49 -3.42
CA ASP A 292 29.11 2.64 -2.24
C ASP A 292 27.64 2.59 -1.81
N LYS A 293 27.23 1.48 -1.20
CA LYS A 293 25.87 1.31 -0.67
C LYS A 293 25.57 2.38 0.38
N ILE A 294 24.61 3.24 0.08
CA ILE A 294 24.09 4.23 1.02
C ILE A 294 23.16 3.49 1.99
N THR A 295 23.63 3.24 3.21
CA THR A 295 22.82 2.61 4.25
C THR A 295 22.23 3.71 5.11
N ARG A 296 20.91 3.81 5.16
CA ARG A 296 20.19 4.68 6.09
C ARG A 296 19.59 3.82 7.19
N THR A 297 19.82 4.19 8.45
CA THR A 297 19.26 3.49 9.60
C THR A 297 17.76 3.77 9.73
N GLN A 298 17.03 2.81 10.28
CA GLN A 298 15.59 2.94 10.54
C GLN A 298 15.27 4.15 11.44
N GLU A 299 16.23 4.54 12.29
CA GLU A 299 16.18 5.71 13.19
C GLU A 299 16.03 7.05 12.43
N GLU A 300 16.66 7.20 11.25
CA GLU A 300 16.53 8.41 10.42
C GLU A 300 15.10 8.63 9.89
N TYR A 301 14.26 7.58 9.87
CA TYR A 301 12.84 7.66 9.55
C TYR A 301 11.95 7.84 10.80
N GLN A 302 12.48 7.57 12.00
CA GLN A 302 11.71 7.56 13.26
C GLN A 302 11.81 8.88 14.03
N ASP A 303 12.89 9.64 13.84
CA ASP A 303 13.30 10.67 14.81
C ASP A 303 12.47 11.97 14.84
N GLU A 304 11.51 12.21 13.94
CA GLU A 304 10.82 13.53 13.91
C GLU A 304 9.31 13.56 14.16
N TYR A 305 8.58 12.44 14.16
CA TYR A 305 7.11 12.53 14.08
C TYR A 305 6.38 11.59 15.05
N ILE A 306 6.40 11.95 16.34
CA ILE A 306 5.59 11.31 17.37
C ILE A 306 4.27 12.08 17.52
N VAL A 307 3.22 11.61 16.86
CA VAL A 307 1.84 12.02 17.19
C VAL A 307 1.37 11.16 18.37
N GLU A 308 1.06 11.78 19.51
CA GLU A 308 0.35 11.14 20.61
C GLU A 308 -1.03 10.68 20.09
N ASP A 309 -1.27 9.37 20.03
CA ASP A 309 -2.44 8.71 19.42
C ASP A 309 -2.56 8.82 17.88
N ARG A 310 -1.64 8.13 17.19
CA ARG A 310 -1.60 7.95 15.72
C ARG A 310 -2.99 7.60 15.18
N SER A 311 -3.65 6.57 15.73
CA SER A 311 -4.91 6.07 15.17
C SER A 311 -6.07 7.08 15.26
N GLN A 312 -6.24 7.81 16.36
CA GLN A 312 -7.29 8.86 16.43
C GLN A 312 -7.01 10.03 15.50
N HIS A 313 -5.75 10.48 15.42
CA HIS A 313 -5.36 11.55 14.51
C HIS A 313 -5.69 11.17 13.05
N PHE A 314 -5.40 9.93 12.67
CA PHE A 314 -5.65 9.41 11.34
C PHE A 314 -7.14 9.23 11.00
N GLN A 315 -8.01 8.96 11.96
CA GLN A 315 -9.46 8.95 11.71
C GLN A 315 -9.99 10.33 11.28
N GLY A 316 -9.51 11.40 11.93
CA GLY A 316 -9.82 12.78 11.53
C GLY A 316 -9.32 13.10 10.12
N ILE A 317 -8.08 12.72 9.80
CA ILE A 317 -7.49 12.89 8.47
C ILE A 317 -8.30 12.15 7.40
N LEU A 318 -8.69 10.90 7.66
CA LEU A 318 -9.51 10.13 6.72
C LEU A 318 -10.87 10.79 6.50
N HIS A 319 -11.46 11.40 7.52
CA HIS A 319 -12.69 12.19 7.40
C HIS A 319 -12.51 13.46 6.57
N ASP A 320 -11.38 14.16 6.70
CA ASP A 320 -11.09 15.36 5.93
C ASP A 320 -10.85 15.04 4.45
N ILE A 321 -10.05 14.02 4.15
CA ILE A 321 -9.82 13.55 2.76
C ILE A 321 -11.15 13.09 2.14
N SER A 322 -11.98 12.42 2.93
CA SER A 322 -13.34 12.01 2.56
C SER A 322 -14.25 13.17 2.19
N THR A 323 -14.27 14.21 3.02
CA THR A 323 -15.07 15.42 2.77
C THR A 323 -14.59 16.11 1.50
N ARG A 324 -13.27 16.21 1.30
CA ARG A 324 -12.68 16.77 0.08
C ARG A 324 -12.99 15.96 -1.17
N LEU A 325 -12.96 14.62 -1.07
CA LEU A 325 -13.39 13.71 -2.14
C LEU A 325 -14.85 13.97 -2.49
N HIS A 326 -15.73 14.17 -1.50
CA HIS A 326 -17.12 14.51 -1.77
C HIS A 326 -17.27 15.87 -2.45
N GLU A 327 -16.59 16.87 -1.91
CA GLU A 327 -16.59 18.22 -2.46
C GLU A 327 -16.06 18.25 -3.90
N SER A 328 -15.06 17.44 -4.26
CA SER A 328 -14.50 17.43 -5.61
C SER A 328 -15.46 16.89 -6.69
N PHE A 329 -16.47 16.08 -6.32
CA PHE A 329 -17.50 15.64 -7.27
C PHE A 329 -18.61 16.67 -7.49
N ILE A 330 -18.87 17.54 -6.50
CA ILE A 330 -20.00 18.48 -6.53
C ILE A 330 -19.57 19.93 -6.78
N SER A 331 -18.33 20.27 -6.45
CA SER A 331 -17.77 21.62 -6.53
C SER A 331 -17.02 21.82 -7.85
N PRO A 332 -17.17 22.97 -8.51
CA PRO A 332 -16.33 23.33 -9.66
C PRO A 332 -14.93 23.80 -9.24
N LYS A 333 -14.64 23.88 -7.94
CA LYS A 333 -13.33 24.32 -7.43
C LYS A 333 -12.36 23.14 -7.36
N ASP A 334 -11.09 23.43 -7.61
CA ASP A 334 -10.01 22.49 -7.38
C ASP A 334 -9.72 22.32 -5.88
N VAL A 335 -10.32 21.28 -5.29
CA VAL A 335 -10.21 20.94 -3.86
C VAL A 335 -8.84 20.33 -3.52
N PHE A 336 -8.22 19.62 -4.47
CA PHE A 336 -6.95 18.92 -4.28
C PHE A 336 -5.72 19.74 -4.70
N GLN A 337 -5.93 20.95 -5.22
CA GLN A 337 -4.86 21.89 -5.60
C GLN A 337 -3.89 21.27 -6.62
N ARG A 338 -4.45 20.76 -7.72
CA ARG A 338 -3.72 20.15 -8.84
C ARG A 338 -3.78 20.98 -10.12
N GLY A 339 -4.33 22.19 -10.06
CA GLY A 339 -4.41 23.08 -11.21
C GLY A 339 -5.27 22.47 -12.32
N ASN A 340 -4.72 22.43 -13.55
CA ASN A 340 -5.50 22.06 -14.75
C ASN A 340 -5.55 20.55 -15.03
N ILE A 341 -4.76 19.73 -14.35
CA ILE A 341 -4.64 18.28 -14.66
C ILE A 341 -5.85 17.48 -14.16
N GLY A 342 -6.61 18.08 -13.24
CA GLY A 342 -7.80 17.50 -12.60
C GLY A 342 -7.48 16.52 -11.46
N ASN A 343 -8.51 15.86 -10.94
CA ASN A 343 -8.41 14.96 -9.77
C ASN A 343 -8.24 13.49 -10.14
N GLU A 344 -7.77 13.22 -11.36
CA GLU A 344 -7.56 11.88 -11.87
C GLU A 344 -6.08 11.52 -11.82
N VAL A 345 -5.80 10.26 -11.55
CA VAL A 345 -4.46 9.67 -11.66
C VAL A 345 -4.61 8.27 -12.24
N HIS A 346 -3.62 7.85 -13.03
CA HIS A 346 -3.60 6.50 -13.59
C HIS A 346 -3.47 5.47 -12.46
N PHE A 347 -4.31 4.43 -12.48
CA PHE A 347 -4.46 3.51 -11.34
C PHE A 347 -3.23 2.65 -11.05
N THR A 348 -2.36 2.50 -12.04
CA THR A 348 -1.09 1.76 -11.95
C THR A 348 -0.31 2.04 -10.69
N LYS A 349 -0.26 3.29 -10.22
CA LYS A 349 0.52 3.63 -9.02
C LYS A 349 -0.03 2.99 -7.76
N LEU A 350 -1.35 3.03 -7.62
CA LEU A 350 -2.02 2.33 -6.53
C LEU A 350 -1.85 0.81 -6.69
N GLN A 351 -2.06 0.28 -7.91
CA GLN A 351 -1.92 -1.15 -8.16
C GLN A 351 -0.51 -1.66 -7.82
N GLN A 352 0.52 -1.00 -8.31
CA GLN A 352 1.93 -1.35 -8.07
C GLN A 352 2.27 -1.26 -6.59
N ALA A 353 1.80 -0.22 -5.88
CA ALA A 353 2.02 -0.11 -4.44
C ALA A 353 1.38 -1.27 -3.67
N ILE A 354 0.11 -1.59 -3.94
CA ILE A 354 -0.64 -2.60 -3.19
C ILE A 354 -0.16 -4.02 -3.52
N VAL A 355 0.00 -4.35 -4.80
CA VAL A 355 0.49 -5.66 -5.25
C VAL A 355 1.89 -5.92 -4.70
N ASN A 356 2.80 -4.94 -4.81
CA ASN A 356 4.15 -5.14 -4.33
C ASN A 356 4.20 -5.23 -2.80
N LEU A 357 3.45 -4.38 -2.09
CA LEU A 357 3.34 -4.48 -0.62
C LEU A 357 2.84 -5.86 -0.19
N ARG A 358 1.81 -6.39 -0.87
CA ARG A 358 1.22 -7.70 -0.58
C ARG A 358 2.20 -8.87 -0.82
N MET A 359 3.06 -8.76 -1.83
CA MET A 359 4.06 -9.78 -2.18
C MET A 359 5.41 -9.58 -1.46
N ALA A 360 5.64 -8.42 -0.86
CA ALA A 360 6.87 -8.12 -0.14
C ALA A 360 6.91 -8.77 1.25
N ASP A 361 5.75 -8.91 1.89
CA ASP A 361 5.63 -9.46 3.24
C ASP A 361 4.29 -10.21 3.41
N PRO A 362 4.28 -11.45 3.95
CA PRO A 362 3.05 -12.20 4.19
C PRO A 362 2.03 -11.44 5.07
N PHE A 363 2.52 -10.73 6.10
CA PHE A 363 1.67 -9.96 7.02
C PHE A 363 1.02 -8.73 6.37
N SER A 364 1.52 -8.26 5.22
CA SER A 364 0.92 -7.15 4.48
C SER A 364 -0.54 -7.41 4.10
N GLY A 365 -0.94 -8.67 3.89
CA GLY A 365 -2.36 -8.99 3.67
C GLY A 365 -3.23 -8.66 4.88
N ALA A 366 -2.74 -8.89 6.09
CA ALA A 366 -3.42 -8.50 7.33
C ALA A 366 -3.48 -6.98 7.53
N LEU A 367 -2.38 -6.30 7.22
CA LEU A 367 -2.33 -4.85 7.28
C LEU A 367 -3.31 -4.22 6.29
N LEU A 368 -3.33 -4.68 5.04
CA LEU A 368 -4.26 -4.24 4.00
C LEU A 368 -5.71 -4.45 4.43
N TYR A 369 -6.03 -5.64 4.94
CA TYR A 369 -7.36 -5.95 5.45
C TYR A 369 -7.76 -5.04 6.63
N ALA A 370 -6.87 -4.84 7.60
CA ALA A 370 -7.12 -3.96 8.73
C ALA A 370 -7.33 -2.51 8.29
N ALA A 371 -6.52 -2.02 7.33
CA ALA A 371 -6.61 -0.65 6.81
C ALA A 371 -7.94 -0.44 6.09
N GLY A 372 -8.29 -1.38 5.22
CA GLY A 372 -9.58 -1.43 4.55
C GLY A 372 -10.73 -1.42 5.56
N ARG A 373 -10.64 -2.23 6.61
CA ARG A 373 -11.68 -2.33 7.64
C ARG A 373 -11.86 -1.03 8.42
N GLN A 374 -10.78 -0.38 8.84
CA GLN A 374 -10.84 0.93 9.49
C GLN A 374 -11.50 1.96 8.57
N LEU A 375 -11.11 1.99 7.29
CA LEU A 375 -11.74 2.87 6.31
C LEU A 375 -13.21 2.50 6.03
N GLY A 376 -13.58 1.22 6.08
CA GLY A 376 -14.96 0.77 5.96
C GLY A 376 -15.82 1.28 7.13
N ILE A 377 -15.26 1.28 8.35
CA ILE A 377 -15.95 1.72 9.57
C ILE A 377 -16.01 3.26 9.64
N PHE A 378 -14.90 3.95 9.48
CA PHE A 378 -14.77 5.39 9.74
C PHE A 378 -14.77 6.25 8.48
N GLY A 379 -14.61 5.64 7.31
CA GLY A 379 -14.54 6.35 6.04
C GLY A 379 -15.88 6.91 5.53
N PRO A 380 -15.84 7.55 4.35
CA PRO A 380 -16.87 8.44 3.82
C PRO A 380 -18.21 7.75 3.56
N GLY A 381 -19.28 8.52 3.33
CA GLY A 381 -20.49 7.98 2.73
C GLY A 381 -21.46 7.32 3.73
N ARG A 382 -21.27 7.55 5.04
CA ARG A 382 -22.30 7.19 6.05
C ARG A 382 -23.62 7.92 5.80
N ASP A 383 -23.54 9.18 5.37
CA ASP A 383 -24.67 10.00 4.94
C ASP A 383 -25.36 9.42 3.70
N ILE A 384 -24.59 8.93 2.72
CA ILE A 384 -25.11 8.27 1.52
C ILE A 384 -25.78 6.95 1.90
N LEU A 385 -25.14 6.14 2.74
CA LEU A 385 -25.72 4.90 3.25
C LEU A 385 -27.02 5.19 4.00
N GLN A 386 -27.06 6.21 4.87
CA GLN A 386 -28.26 6.62 5.57
C GLN A 386 -29.39 7.01 4.61
N ARG A 387 -29.11 7.78 3.56
CA ARG A 387 -30.12 8.10 2.54
C ARG A 387 -30.67 6.85 1.86
N TYR A 388 -29.83 5.86 1.52
CA TYR A 388 -30.31 4.60 0.95
C TYR A 388 -31.13 3.77 1.94
N LEU A 389 -30.83 3.84 3.24
CA LEU A 389 -31.67 3.20 4.26
C LEU A 389 -33.06 3.84 4.33
N GLU A 390 -33.12 5.17 4.26
CA GLU A 390 -34.36 5.95 4.24
C GLU A 390 -35.18 5.68 2.97
N ASP A 391 -34.54 5.68 1.80
CA ASP A 391 -35.17 5.41 0.50
C ASP A 391 -35.80 4.00 0.44
N GLU A 392 -35.13 3.00 1.03
CA GLU A 392 -35.61 1.61 1.07
C GLU A 392 -36.51 1.30 2.28
N ASN A 393 -36.72 2.28 3.17
CA ASN A 393 -37.48 2.13 4.40
C ASN A 393 -36.99 0.96 5.30
N TYR A 394 -35.66 0.78 5.37
CA TYR A 394 -35.04 -0.22 6.24
C TYR A 394 -34.78 0.33 7.64
N SER A 395 -35.11 -0.46 8.66
CA SER A 395 -34.77 -0.16 10.06
C SER A 395 -33.43 -0.76 10.43
N TRP A 396 -32.51 0.04 10.96
CA TRP A 396 -31.23 -0.43 11.48
C TRP A 396 -31.40 -1.20 12.81
N PRO A 397 -30.67 -2.32 13.05
CA PRO A 397 -29.67 -2.97 12.18
C PRO A 397 -30.27 -3.85 11.08
N LEU A 398 -29.56 -3.97 9.95
CA LEU A 398 -30.00 -4.69 8.74
C LEU A 398 -29.64 -6.18 8.78
N THR A 399 -30.37 -7.00 8.02
CA THR A 399 -29.92 -8.37 7.66
C THR A 399 -28.77 -8.31 6.66
N LEU A 400 -28.08 -9.44 6.45
CA LEU A 400 -27.01 -9.52 5.45
C LEU A 400 -27.52 -9.22 4.04
N ASP A 401 -28.65 -9.80 3.65
CA ASP A 401 -29.29 -9.54 2.34
C ASP A 401 -29.57 -8.05 2.11
N GLN A 402 -30.20 -7.41 3.11
CA GLN A 402 -30.51 -5.98 3.06
C GLN A 402 -29.23 -5.14 2.98
N SER A 403 -28.20 -5.52 3.76
CA SER A 403 -26.91 -4.84 3.75
C SER A 403 -26.24 -4.93 2.40
N LEU A 404 -26.22 -6.13 1.78
CA LEU A 404 -25.63 -6.33 0.46
C LEU A 404 -26.38 -5.60 -0.64
N PHE A 405 -27.70 -5.50 -0.54
CA PHE A 405 -28.50 -4.70 -1.47
C PHE A 405 -28.13 -3.21 -1.40
N VAL A 406 -28.05 -2.65 -0.18
CA VAL A 406 -27.64 -1.25 0.05
C VAL A 406 -26.20 -1.02 -0.41
N LEU A 407 -25.29 -1.95 -0.09
CA LEU A 407 -23.90 -1.88 -0.53
C LEU A 407 -23.76 -1.98 -2.05
N ASN A 408 -24.57 -2.79 -2.72
CA ASN A 408 -24.58 -2.86 -4.17
C ASN A 408 -24.91 -1.48 -4.77
N LYS A 409 -25.92 -0.77 -4.24
CA LYS A 409 -26.20 0.62 -4.67
C LYS A 409 -25.05 1.56 -4.37
N PHE A 410 -24.49 1.46 -3.16
CA PHE A 410 -23.36 2.28 -2.73
C PHE A 410 -22.12 2.09 -3.61
N PHE A 411 -21.82 0.86 -4.04
CA PHE A 411 -20.67 0.58 -4.91
C PHE A 411 -20.86 1.09 -6.35
N HIS A 412 -22.07 1.38 -6.78
CA HIS A 412 -22.30 2.03 -8.08
C HIS A 412 -22.21 3.56 -8.00
N PHE A 413 -21.93 4.13 -6.83
CA PHE A 413 -21.69 5.56 -6.63
C PHE A 413 -20.19 5.90 -6.73
N GLY A 414 -19.83 7.06 -7.27
CA GLY A 414 -18.46 7.41 -7.65
C GLY A 414 -17.43 7.68 -6.56
N MET A 415 -17.75 7.43 -5.29
CA MET A 415 -16.86 7.73 -4.16
C MET A 415 -16.31 6.50 -3.44
N ILE A 416 -16.06 5.44 -4.19
CA ILE A 416 -15.65 4.15 -3.64
C ILE A 416 -14.24 3.75 -4.07
N GLN A 417 -13.68 2.80 -3.35
CA GLN A 417 -12.26 2.40 -3.43
C GLN A 417 -11.85 1.64 -4.71
N ALA A 418 -12.76 1.43 -5.67
CA ALA A 418 -12.52 0.56 -6.82
C ALA A 418 -12.52 1.27 -8.18
N ALA A 419 -13.00 2.52 -8.28
CA ALA A 419 -13.12 3.21 -9.57
C ALA A 419 -13.23 4.73 -9.45
N LYS A 420 -13.10 5.42 -10.59
CA LYS A 420 -13.28 6.88 -10.70
C LYS A 420 -14.74 7.32 -10.51
N GLU A 421 -15.71 6.59 -11.07
CA GLU A 421 -17.13 7.02 -11.11
C GLU A 421 -18.14 5.93 -10.72
N ARG A 422 -17.84 4.65 -10.94
CA ARG A 422 -18.68 3.52 -10.54
C ARG A 422 -17.86 2.24 -10.54
N SER A 423 -18.16 1.30 -9.66
CA SER A 423 -17.69 -0.08 -9.81
C SER A 423 -18.75 -0.97 -10.43
N ASP A 424 -18.32 -1.98 -11.17
CA ASP A 424 -19.19 -3.07 -11.62
C ASP A 424 -19.18 -4.15 -10.52
N VAL A 425 -20.26 -4.18 -9.74
CA VAL A 425 -20.44 -5.07 -8.60
C VAL A 425 -21.69 -5.92 -8.77
N LYS A 426 -21.60 -7.20 -8.42
CA LYS A 426 -22.73 -8.13 -8.41
C LYS A 426 -22.79 -8.90 -7.11
N ILE A 427 -24.00 -9.01 -6.56
CA ILE A 427 -24.29 -9.87 -5.42
C ILE A 427 -24.77 -11.22 -5.95
N ILE A 428 -24.21 -12.30 -5.42
CA ILE A 428 -24.45 -13.66 -5.92
C ILE A 428 -24.69 -14.57 -4.74
N GLU A 429 -25.68 -15.44 -4.87
CA GLU A 429 -25.97 -16.48 -3.90
C GLU A 429 -25.58 -17.83 -4.50
N GLU A 430 -24.58 -18.48 -3.91
CA GLU A 430 -24.10 -19.81 -4.28
C GLU A 430 -23.98 -20.64 -3.00
N ASP A 431 -24.50 -21.88 -3.02
CA ASP A 431 -24.47 -22.80 -1.88
C ASP A 431 -25.04 -22.24 -0.56
N GLY A 432 -26.05 -21.36 -0.66
CA GLY A 432 -26.66 -20.68 0.50
C GLY A 432 -25.76 -19.63 1.16
N LYS A 433 -24.64 -19.27 0.51
CA LYS A 433 -23.74 -18.19 0.94
C LYS A 433 -23.85 -17.02 -0.02
N LEU A 434 -23.97 -15.82 0.54
CA LEU A 434 -23.95 -14.58 -0.22
C LEU A 434 -22.51 -14.15 -0.47
N LYS A 435 -22.23 -13.80 -1.72
CA LYS A 435 -20.92 -13.40 -2.21
C LYS A 435 -21.02 -12.08 -2.95
N ILE A 436 -19.95 -11.29 -2.90
CA ILE A 436 -19.81 -10.06 -3.68
C ILE A 436 -18.77 -10.31 -4.77
N ARG A 437 -19.14 -10.09 -6.04
CA ARG A 437 -18.18 -10.03 -7.15
C ARG A 437 -17.93 -8.58 -7.54
N ILE A 438 -16.66 -8.21 -7.62
CA ILE A 438 -16.20 -6.91 -8.10
C ILE A 438 -15.39 -7.15 -9.37
N TYR A 439 -15.86 -6.57 -10.47
CA TYR A 439 -15.16 -6.58 -11.75
C TYR A 439 -14.24 -5.36 -11.85
N GLU A 440 -13.13 -5.53 -12.57
CA GLU A 440 -12.19 -4.45 -12.88
C GLU A 440 -11.65 -3.70 -11.63
N CYS A 441 -11.43 -4.43 -10.53
CA CYS A 441 -10.86 -3.83 -9.32
C CYS A 441 -9.48 -3.21 -9.58
N ALA A 442 -9.27 -1.94 -9.22
CA ALA A 442 -8.02 -1.23 -9.45
C ALA A 442 -6.77 -1.93 -8.84
N MET A 443 -6.91 -2.69 -7.76
CA MET A 443 -5.77 -3.35 -7.11
C MET A 443 -5.27 -4.57 -7.87
N SER A 444 -6.14 -5.29 -8.58
CA SER A 444 -5.82 -6.62 -9.14
C SER A 444 -6.03 -6.72 -10.65
N SER A 445 -6.76 -5.80 -11.28
CA SER A 445 -7.08 -5.90 -12.71
C SER A 445 -5.85 -6.05 -13.60
N GLY A 446 -5.84 -7.08 -14.44
CA GLY A 446 -4.71 -7.38 -15.32
C GLY A 446 -3.48 -7.97 -14.61
N ALA A 447 -3.54 -8.26 -13.31
CA ALA A 447 -2.46 -8.98 -12.64
C ALA A 447 -2.32 -10.41 -13.20
N LYS A 448 -1.08 -10.90 -13.22
CA LYS A 448 -0.76 -12.29 -13.59
C LYS A 448 -1.24 -13.23 -12.49
N ASN A 449 -1.56 -14.47 -12.86
CA ASN A 449 -1.67 -15.55 -11.88
C ASN A 449 -0.32 -15.72 -11.15
N SER A 450 -0.35 -15.44 -9.87
CA SER A 450 0.76 -15.44 -8.91
C SER A 450 0.41 -16.29 -7.68
N GLU A 451 -0.64 -17.12 -7.80
CA GLU A 451 -1.13 -18.02 -6.74
C GLU A 451 -1.52 -17.31 -5.43
N THR A 452 -1.73 -15.99 -5.48
CA THR A 452 -2.12 -15.16 -4.34
C THR A 452 -3.24 -14.19 -4.71
N THR A 453 -3.98 -13.75 -3.69
CA THR A 453 -4.96 -12.68 -3.77
C THR A 453 -4.33 -11.30 -3.55
N PHE A 454 -5.01 -10.23 -3.97
CA PHE A 454 -4.47 -8.86 -3.93
C PHE A 454 -5.46 -7.82 -3.39
N CYS A 455 -6.73 -8.16 -3.22
CA CYS A 455 -7.78 -7.23 -2.80
C CYS A 455 -8.12 -7.36 -1.33
N ASP A 456 -7.13 -7.69 -0.48
CA ASP A 456 -7.29 -7.77 0.97
C ASP A 456 -7.86 -6.47 1.56
N PHE A 457 -7.43 -5.32 1.02
CA PHE A 457 -7.97 -4.01 1.40
C PHE A 457 -9.46 -3.89 1.10
N MET A 458 -9.91 -4.37 -0.07
CA MET A 458 -11.33 -4.35 -0.41
C MET A 458 -12.14 -5.29 0.49
N ALA A 459 -11.61 -6.48 0.78
CA ALA A 459 -12.23 -7.41 1.72
C ALA A 459 -12.43 -6.76 3.10
N GLY A 460 -11.38 -6.09 3.61
CA GLY A 460 -11.46 -5.31 4.84
C GLY A 460 -12.51 -4.21 4.76
N TYR A 461 -12.51 -3.43 3.67
CA TYR A 461 -13.46 -2.34 3.46
C TYR A 461 -14.91 -2.83 3.47
N ILE A 462 -15.21 -3.91 2.76
CA ILE A 462 -16.53 -4.56 2.77
C ILE A 462 -16.90 -4.99 4.20
N ALA A 463 -15.98 -5.63 4.92
CA ALA A 463 -16.22 -6.08 6.30
C ALA A 463 -16.59 -4.92 7.23
N GLY A 464 -15.85 -3.82 7.15
CA GLY A 464 -16.13 -2.61 7.93
C GLY A 464 -17.50 -2.01 7.63
N ARG A 465 -17.91 -2.00 6.35
CA ARG A 465 -19.23 -1.50 5.93
C ARG A 465 -20.37 -2.40 6.39
N ILE A 466 -20.22 -3.72 6.27
CA ILE A 466 -21.20 -4.69 6.77
C ILE A 466 -21.35 -4.56 8.29
N GLN A 467 -20.25 -4.36 9.02
CA GLN A 467 -20.27 -4.16 10.46
C GLN A 467 -21.13 -2.94 10.86
N ILE A 468 -21.00 -1.81 10.15
CA ILE A 468 -21.85 -0.63 10.40
C ILE A 468 -23.33 -0.95 10.17
N LEU A 469 -23.66 -1.63 9.06
CA LEU A 469 -25.05 -1.85 8.65
C LEU A 469 -25.76 -2.90 9.52
N THR A 470 -25.04 -3.95 9.93
CA THR A 470 -25.61 -5.10 10.65
C THR A 470 -25.39 -5.05 12.16
N SER A 471 -24.49 -4.19 12.65
CA SER A 471 -23.98 -4.22 14.03
C SER A 471 -23.30 -5.52 14.45
N LYS A 472 -23.00 -6.42 13.51
CA LYS A 472 -22.33 -7.69 13.77
C LYS A 472 -20.94 -7.68 13.16
N ASP A 473 -19.99 -8.29 13.86
CA ASP A 473 -18.65 -8.47 13.32
C ASP A 473 -18.66 -9.57 12.25
N CYS A 474 -17.87 -9.38 11.19
CA CYS A 474 -17.77 -10.34 10.11
C CYS A 474 -16.36 -10.38 9.54
N ILE A 475 -16.01 -11.53 8.99
CA ILE A 475 -14.80 -11.77 8.22
C ILE A 475 -15.22 -11.86 6.76
N VAL A 476 -14.49 -11.15 5.91
CA VAL A 476 -14.68 -11.16 4.47
C VAL A 476 -13.41 -11.72 3.86
N THR A 477 -13.52 -12.78 3.08
CA THR A 477 -12.38 -13.48 2.49
C THR A 477 -12.47 -13.39 0.97
N GLU A 478 -11.37 -13.00 0.32
CA GLU A 478 -11.26 -13.05 -1.14
C GLU A 478 -11.04 -14.50 -1.59
N THR A 479 -11.96 -15.05 -2.38
CA THR A 479 -11.94 -16.45 -2.84
C THR A 479 -11.53 -16.59 -4.31
N LYS A 480 -11.69 -15.54 -5.10
CA LYS A 480 -11.26 -15.44 -6.51
C LYS A 480 -10.61 -14.09 -6.74
N CYS A 481 -9.57 -14.06 -7.57
CA CYS A 481 -8.81 -12.86 -7.87
C CYS A 481 -8.11 -13.02 -9.23
N HIS A 482 -7.79 -11.91 -9.89
CA HIS A 482 -6.87 -11.91 -11.04
C HIS A 482 -5.51 -12.54 -10.69
N GLY A 483 -5.05 -12.35 -9.45
CA GLY A 483 -3.84 -13.00 -8.92
C GLY A 483 -3.95 -14.54 -8.80
N LEU A 484 -5.15 -15.10 -8.82
CA LEU A 484 -5.41 -16.55 -8.89
C LEU A 484 -5.73 -17.03 -10.32
N GLY A 485 -5.76 -16.11 -11.30
CA GLY A 485 -6.13 -16.38 -12.69
C GLY A 485 -7.60 -16.16 -13.03
N ASP A 486 -8.41 -15.63 -12.11
CA ASP A 486 -9.81 -15.26 -12.38
C ASP A 486 -9.93 -13.92 -13.11
N LYS A 487 -11.15 -13.60 -13.59
CA LYS A 487 -11.44 -12.34 -14.31
C LYS A 487 -12.11 -11.26 -13.45
N PHE A 488 -12.26 -11.54 -12.17
CA PHE A 488 -12.95 -10.70 -11.19
C PHE A 488 -12.49 -11.07 -9.79
N CYS A 489 -12.83 -10.24 -8.82
CA CYS A 489 -12.57 -10.51 -7.41
C CYS A 489 -13.88 -10.98 -6.75
N GLU A 490 -13.88 -12.13 -6.08
CA GLU A 490 -15.05 -12.67 -5.37
C GLU A 490 -14.76 -12.66 -3.87
N PHE A 491 -15.71 -12.17 -3.09
CA PHE A 491 -15.61 -12.05 -1.64
C PHE A 491 -16.73 -12.82 -0.96
N GLU A 492 -16.36 -13.71 -0.04
CA GLU A 492 -17.27 -14.49 0.80
C GLU A 492 -17.34 -13.88 2.20
N ILE A 493 -18.55 -13.78 2.76
CA ILE A 493 -18.80 -13.16 4.06
C ILE A 493 -19.17 -14.23 5.09
N SER A 494 -18.49 -14.21 6.24
CA SER A 494 -18.76 -15.10 7.39
C SER A 494 -18.91 -14.25 8.65
N PHE A 495 -20.02 -14.38 9.37
CA PHE A 495 -20.17 -13.71 10.67
C PHE A 495 -19.34 -14.41 11.73
N VAL A 496 -18.81 -13.62 12.66
CA VAL A 496 -18.15 -14.14 13.86
C VAL A 496 -19.21 -14.28 14.95
N ASP A 497 -19.36 -15.48 15.50
CA ASP A 497 -20.31 -15.77 16.58
C ASP A 497 -19.88 -15.19 17.94
#